data_AF-R7HSI5-F1
#
_entry.id   AF-R7HSI5-F1
#
_cell.length_a   1.000
_cell.length_b   1.000
_cell.length_c   1.000
_cell.angle_alpha   90.00
_cell.angle_beta   90.00
_cell.angle_gamma   90.00
#
_symmetry.space_group_name_H-M   'P 1'
#
loop_
_entity.id
_entity.type
_entity.pdbx_description
1 polymer ?
#
loop_
_entity_poly.entity_id
_entity_poly.type
_entity_poly.pdbx_seq_one_letter_code
_entity_poly.pdbx_strand_id
1 'polypeptide(L)'
;MKNRPGYSGGTAPLEIHNDSSRGSAVVINGTLLVRGHIAFSSPLIGDPRLSIISNKKAGSDDTFNVGGWLNASDPYTSNGNPGYLTNSWISDRRLKYVGKEFTSGLDKIKALKVYNYTFKKDTTKTPHVGVIAQDLQKVFPDAVKKGAEGFLTIRMEDMFYAMINAIKELDLKYQAQEKRINDLEKRIQKLEAKIK
;
A
#
# COMPACT_ATOMS: atom_id res chain seq x y z
N MET A 1 12.66 51.64 -4.46
CA MET A 1 11.47 51.74 -3.60
C MET A 1 10.43 50.74 -4.09
N LYS A 2 10.02 49.78 -3.24
CA LYS A 2 9.01 48.75 -3.54
C LYS A 2 7.61 49.36 -3.39
N ASN A 3 6.89 49.60 -4.49
CA ASN A 3 5.46 49.91 -4.44
C ASN A 3 4.65 48.63 -4.65
N ARG A 4 4.01 48.16 -3.56
CA ARG A 4 2.97 47.12 -3.56
C ARG A 4 1.61 47.82 -3.62
N PRO A 5 0.85 47.77 -4.73
CA PRO A 5 -0.53 48.25 -4.74
C PRO A 5 -1.49 47.10 -4.42
N GLY A 6 -2.06 47.15 -3.21
CA GLY A 6 -3.49 46.92 -2.96
C GLY A 6 -4.15 45.55 -3.24
N TYR A 7 -3.71 44.46 -2.59
CA TYR A 7 -4.73 43.68 -1.85
C TYR A 7 -4.99 44.48 -0.57
N SER A 8 -5.72 45.61 -0.67
CA SER A 8 -6.21 46.27 0.53
C SER A 8 -7.23 45.31 1.09
N GLY A 9 -7.09 44.75 2.29
CA GLY A 9 -7.08 45.57 3.49
C GLY A 9 -8.39 46.36 3.66
N GLY A 10 -9.39 46.12 2.80
CA GLY A 10 -10.72 46.68 2.93
C GLY A 10 -11.41 46.08 4.14
N THR A 11 -12.23 46.89 4.82
CA THR A 11 -13.09 46.42 5.91
C THR A 11 -14.37 45.78 5.40
N ALA A 12 -14.55 45.68 4.08
CA ALA A 12 -15.73 45.10 3.47
C ALA A 12 -15.77 43.58 3.76
N PRO A 13 -16.91 43.03 4.23
CA PRO A 13 -17.02 41.59 4.46
C PRO A 13 -16.79 40.73 3.21
N LEU A 14 -17.07 41.28 2.02
CA LEU A 14 -16.95 40.63 0.72
C LEU A 14 -16.35 41.60 -0.29
N GLU A 15 -15.35 41.16 -1.03
CA GLU A 15 -14.70 41.93 -2.09
C GLU A 15 -14.64 41.12 -3.39
N ILE A 16 -14.87 41.80 -4.52
CA ILE A 16 -14.74 41.22 -5.87
C ILE A 16 -13.62 41.96 -6.59
N HIS A 17 -12.61 41.20 -7.00
CA HIS A 17 -11.42 41.70 -7.67
C HIS A 17 -11.39 41.17 -9.10
N ASN A 18 -11.00 42.02 -10.05
CA ASN A 18 -10.81 41.61 -11.44
C ASN A 18 -9.50 42.20 -11.96
N ASP A 19 -8.42 41.43 -11.87
CA ASP A 19 -7.06 41.85 -12.24
C ASP A 19 -6.67 41.23 -13.59
N SER A 20 -6.30 42.05 -14.56
CA SER A 20 -5.85 41.61 -15.88
C SER A 20 -4.61 40.69 -15.87
N SER A 21 -3.81 40.72 -14.81
CA SER A 21 -2.58 39.94 -14.65
C SER A 21 -2.74 38.68 -13.80
N ARG A 22 -3.79 38.61 -12.96
CA ARG A 22 -3.98 37.55 -11.96
C ARG A 22 -5.36 36.89 -11.98
N GLY A 23 -6.27 37.36 -12.84
CA GLY A 23 -7.62 36.86 -12.99
C GLY A 23 -8.63 37.51 -12.05
N SER A 24 -9.87 37.03 -12.10
CA SER A 24 -10.95 37.46 -11.20
C SER A 24 -10.95 36.64 -9.91
N ALA A 25 -11.18 37.29 -8.77
CA ALA A 25 -11.20 36.66 -7.46
C ALA A 25 -12.31 37.24 -6.56
N VAL A 26 -12.77 36.41 -5.62
CA VAL A 26 -13.69 36.82 -4.54
C VAL A 26 -12.96 36.63 -3.21
N VAL A 27 -12.93 37.68 -2.37
CA VAL A 27 -12.30 37.66 -1.05
C VAL A 27 -13.38 37.81 0.01
N ILE A 28 -13.35 36.92 1.01
CA ILE A 28 -14.24 36.97 2.18
C ILE A 28 -13.38 37.28 3.39
N ASN A 29 -13.61 38.44 4.00
CA ASN A 29 -12.90 38.87 5.21
C ASN A 29 -13.55 38.25 6.47
N GLY A 30 -13.67 36.92 6.49
CA GLY A 30 -14.35 36.15 7.54
C GLY A 30 -14.58 34.68 7.15
N THR A 31 -15.56 34.03 7.80
CA THR A 31 -15.93 32.64 7.55
C THR A 31 -16.95 32.51 6.42
N LEU A 32 -16.73 31.59 5.48
CA LEU A 32 -17.72 31.18 4.48
C LEU A 32 -18.55 29.99 4.99
N LEU A 33 -19.85 30.20 5.20
CA LEU A 33 -20.82 29.13 5.49
C LEU A 33 -21.72 28.90 4.27
N VAL A 34 -21.73 27.68 3.73
CA VAL A 34 -22.58 27.32 2.58
C VAL A 34 -23.57 26.24 2.99
N ARG A 35 -24.87 26.50 2.81
CA ARG A 35 -25.94 25.53 3.11
C ARG A 35 -26.21 24.54 1.96
N GLY A 36 -25.78 24.87 0.74
CA GLY A 36 -25.89 24.04 -0.46
C GLY A 36 -24.54 23.49 -0.94
N HIS A 37 -24.52 22.94 -2.15
CA HIS A 37 -23.29 22.46 -2.78
C HIS A 37 -22.43 23.59 -3.31
N ILE A 38 -21.11 23.45 -3.19
CA ILE A 38 -20.12 24.26 -3.90
C ILE A 38 -19.66 23.44 -5.12
N ALA A 39 -19.83 23.97 -6.32
CA ALA A 39 -19.41 23.34 -7.58
C ALA A 39 -18.40 24.23 -8.30
N PHE A 40 -17.40 23.62 -8.94
CA PHE A 40 -16.38 24.31 -9.72
C PHE A 40 -16.35 23.73 -11.13
N SER A 41 -16.30 24.59 -12.14
CA SER A 41 -16.09 24.21 -13.53
C SER A 41 -14.90 24.97 -14.09
N SER A 42 -13.90 24.25 -14.61
CA SER A 42 -12.81 24.87 -15.37
C SER A 42 -13.15 24.83 -16.86
N PRO A 43 -12.95 25.94 -17.60
CA PRO A 43 -13.14 25.96 -19.05
C PRO A 43 -12.07 25.17 -19.80
N LEU A 44 -10.95 24.84 -19.15
CA LEU A 44 -9.86 24.05 -19.73
C LEU A 44 -10.05 22.56 -19.41
N ILE A 45 -10.30 21.77 -20.46
CA ILE A 45 -10.34 20.30 -20.39
C ILE A 45 -8.92 19.83 -20.04
N GLY A 46 -8.75 19.25 -18.85
CA GLY A 46 -7.52 18.55 -18.47
C GLY A 46 -6.96 18.82 -17.09
N ASP A 47 -7.44 19.85 -16.37
CA ASP A 47 -6.91 20.15 -15.04
C ASP A 47 -7.87 20.96 -14.13
N PRO A 48 -9.09 20.44 -13.81
CA PRO A 48 -9.94 21.08 -12.83
C PRO A 48 -9.31 20.91 -11.43
N ARG A 49 -8.67 21.95 -10.91
CA ARG A 49 -8.06 21.96 -9.57
C ARG A 49 -8.91 22.76 -8.59
N LEU A 50 -9.20 22.15 -7.43
CA LEU A 50 -9.49 22.87 -6.20
C LEU A 50 -8.20 22.94 -5.39
N SER A 51 -7.72 24.15 -5.10
CA SER A 51 -6.54 24.37 -4.27
C SER A 51 -6.95 25.08 -2.97
N ILE A 52 -6.64 24.48 -1.83
CA ILE A 52 -6.86 25.06 -0.50
C ILE A 52 -5.48 25.37 0.09
N ILE A 53 -5.14 26.65 0.18
CA ILE A 53 -3.84 27.13 0.65
C ILE A 53 -4.05 27.90 1.95
N SER A 54 -3.31 27.53 3.00
CA SER A 54 -3.25 28.29 4.23
C SER A 54 -1.97 29.11 4.31
N ASN A 55 -2.09 30.40 4.65
CA ASN A 55 -0.98 31.34 4.76
C ASN A 55 -0.56 31.55 6.23
N LYS A 56 -0.26 30.47 6.97
CA LYS A 56 0.15 30.58 8.38
C LYS A 56 1.66 30.59 8.61
N LYS A 57 2.04 31.09 9.79
CA LYS A 57 3.41 31.00 10.36
C LYS A 57 3.72 29.55 10.73
N ALA A 58 4.98 29.14 10.54
CA ALA A 58 5.47 27.81 10.91
C ALA A 58 5.14 27.47 12.38
N GLY A 59 4.57 26.27 12.62
CA GLY A 59 4.26 25.77 13.96
C GLY A 59 2.83 25.99 14.46
N SER A 60 1.86 26.22 13.58
CA SER A 60 0.43 26.28 13.93
C SER A 60 -0.38 25.28 13.12
N ASP A 61 -1.42 24.69 13.73
CA ASP A 61 -2.24 23.66 13.10
C ASP A 61 -3.19 24.27 12.07
N ASP A 62 -3.20 23.70 10.86
CA ASP A 62 -4.25 23.86 9.86
C ASP A 62 -4.95 22.51 9.70
N THR A 63 -6.23 22.46 10.03
CA THR A 63 -7.02 21.24 9.88
C THR A 63 -8.04 21.44 8.76
N PHE A 64 -7.90 20.64 7.69
CA PHE A 64 -8.95 20.47 6.69
C PHE A 64 -9.79 19.26 7.11
N ASN A 65 -10.90 19.50 7.80
CA ASN A 65 -11.81 18.44 8.26
C ASN A 65 -12.95 18.26 7.25
N VAL A 66 -13.05 17.06 6.66
CA VAL A 66 -14.17 16.67 5.79
C VAL A 66 -15.04 15.69 6.57
N GLY A 67 -16.26 16.09 6.90
CA GLY A 67 -17.28 15.18 7.43
C GLY A 67 -18.00 14.47 6.29
N GLY A 68 -17.85 13.15 6.19
CA GLY A 68 -18.54 12.32 5.19
C GLY A 68 -17.61 11.67 4.16
N TRP A 69 -18.14 11.36 2.97
CA TRP A 69 -17.44 10.62 1.92
C TRP A 69 -16.64 11.58 1.01
N LEU A 70 -15.32 11.46 1.03
CA LEU A 70 -14.43 12.11 0.06
C LEU A 70 -14.21 11.16 -1.13
N ASN A 71 -14.81 11.47 -2.28
CA ASN A 71 -14.55 10.75 -3.52
C ASN A 71 -13.44 11.45 -4.31
N ALA A 72 -12.18 11.17 -3.99
CA ALA A 72 -11.03 11.59 -4.79
C ALA A 72 -10.83 10.59 -5.93
N SER A 73 -11.69 10.64 -6.95
CA SER A 73 -11.44 9.91 -8.20
C SER A 73 -10.57 10.77 -9.10
N ASP A 74 -9.26 10.52 -9.12
CA ASP A 74 -8.41 11.02 -10.20
C ASP A 74 -8.74 10.22 -11.47
N PRO A 75 -9.28 10.84 -12.53
CA PRO A 75 -9.61 10.15 -13.77
C PRO A 75 -8.39 9.58 -14.52
N TYR A 76 -7.16 9.86 -14.06
CA TYR A 76 -5.90 9.42 -14.66
C TYR A 76 -5.01 8.54 -13.77
N THR A 77 -5.41 8.18 -12.54
CA THR A 77 -4.62 7.21 -11.73
C THR A 77 -5.01 5.77 -12.00
N SER A 78 -4.72 5.29 -13.22
CA SER A 78 -4.54 3.86 -13.44
C SER A 78 -3.19 3.34 -12.94
N ASN A 79 -2.40 4.11 -12.17
CA ASN A 79 -1.04 3.71 -11.73
C ASN A 79 -0.59 4.33 -10.40
N GLY A 80 -1.25 4.03 -9.27
CA GLY A 80 -0.57 4.22 -7.98
C GLY A 80 -1.46 4.52 -6.78
N ASN A 81 -2.20 3.50 -6.34
CA ASN A 81 -2.62 3.29 -4.95
C ASN A 81 -3.56 4.35 -4.32
N PRO A 82 -4.89 4.19 -4.43
CA PRO A 82 -5.81 4.68 -3.41
C PRO A 82 -5.69 3.74 -2.20
N GLY A 83 -4.69 4.03 -1.36
CA GLY A 83 -4.55 3.38 -0.07
C GLY A 83 -5.82 3.62 0.74
N TYR A 84 -6.43 2.51 1.17
CA TYR A 84 -7.64 2.42 1.98
C TYR A 84 -8.93 2.71 1.19
N LEU A 85 -9.57 1.65 0.67
CA LEU A 85 -11.02 1.37 0.79
C LEU A 85 -11.63 0.36 -0.22
N THR A 86 -10.90 -0.33 -1.11
CA THR A 86 -11.60 -1.18 -2.13
C THR A 86 -11.20 -2.65 -2.31
N ASN A 87 -10.23 -3.23 -1.59
CA ASN A 87 -9.91 -4.66 -1.81
C ASN A 87 -9.41 -5.47 -0.61
N SER A 88 -9.32 -4.89 0.58
CA SER A 88 -8.84 -5.67 1.71
C SER A 88 -9.97 -6.58 2.20
N TRP A 89 -9.85 -7.90 2.00
CA TRP A 89 -10.61 -8.99 2.64
C TRP A 89 -11.90 -9.52 1.99
N ILE A 90 -12.20 -9.26 0.72
CA ILE A 90 -13.32 -9.96 0.04
C ILE A 90 -12.89 -11.39 -0.30
N SER A 91 -13.32 -12.36 0.52
CA SER A 91 -12.90 -13.77 0.40
C SER A 91 -13.98 -14.74 -0.07
N ASP A 92 -15.23 -14.27 -0.22
CA ASP A 92 -16.41 -15.09 -0.56
C ASP A 92 -16.20 -15.86 -1.88
N ARG A 93 -16.49 -17.17 -1.84
CA ARG A 93 -16.34 -18.07 -2.99
C ARG A 93 -17.21 -17.64 -4.18
N ARG A 94 -18.39 -17.06 -3.95
CA ARG A 94 -19.31 -16.62 -5.01
C ARG A 94 -18.74 -15.48 -5.86
N LEU A 95 -17.71 -14.81 -5.36
CA LEU A 95 -17.02 -13.70 -6.03
C LEU A 95 -15.72 -14.17 -6.70
N LYS A 96 -15.46 -15.48 -6.78
CA LYS A 96 -14.19 -16.05 -7.26
C LYS A 96 -14.42 -17.17 -8.26
N TYR A 97 -13.72 -17.09 -9.39
CA TYR A 97 -13.50 -18.27 -10.25
C TYR A 97 -12.40 -19.13 -9.62
N VAL A 98 -12.79 -20.22 -8.96
CA VAL A 98 -11.86 -21.09 -8.22
C VAL A 98 -11.18 -22.06 -9.17
N GLY A 99 -9.85 -21.98 -9.26
CA GLY A 99 -9.00 -22.90 -10.01
C GLY A 99 -8.51 -24.09 -9.18
N LYS A 100 -7.37 -24.67 -9.58
CA LYS A 100 -6.69 -25.72 -8.81
C LYS A 100 -6.12 -25.17 -7.51
N GLU A 101 -5.90 -26.06 -6.54
CA GLU A 101 -5.22 -25.72 -5.30
C GLU A 101 -3.80 -25.20 -5.56
N PHE A 102 -3.38 -24.25 -4.73
CA PHE A 102 -2.01 -23.77 -4.73
C PHE A 102 -1.11 -24.72 -3.93
N THR A 103 -0.16 -25.37 -4.60
CA THR A 103 0.64 -26.47 -4.04
C THR A 103 2.10 -26.11 -3.76
N SER A 104 2.55 -24.89 -4.09
CA SER A 104 3.92 -24.49 -3.74
C SER A 104 4.07 -24.55 -2.22
N GLY A 105 5.22 -25.03 -1.76
CA GLY A 105 5.41 -25.29 -0.33
C GLY A 105 6.88 -25.31 0.05
N LEU A 106 7.29 -26.34 0.79
CA LEU A 106 8.59 -26.36 1.46
C LEU A 106 9.77 -26.29 0.48
N ASP A 107 9.66 -26.91 -0.68
CA ASP A 107 10.69 -26.89 -1.73
C ASP A 107 11.00 -25.46 -2.23
N LYS A 108 9.95 -24.69 -2.53
CA LYS A 108 10.05 -23.30 -3.00
C LYS A 108 10.55 -22.38 -1.90
N ILE A 109 10.05 -22.54 -0.66
CA ILE A 109 10.51 -21.76 0.48
C ILE A 109 12.00 -22.00 0.75
N LYS A 110 12.50 -23.23 0.60
CA LYS A 110 13.93 -23.53 0.73
C LYS A 110 14.80 -22.90 -0.35
N ALA A 111 14.27 -22.69 -1.54
CA ALA A 111 14.98 -22.02 -2.65
C ALA A 111 14.96 -20.50 -2.53
N LEU A 112 14.09 -19.94 -1.70
CA LEU A 112 13.94 -18.50 -1.51
C LEU A 112 15.13 -17.91 -0.74
N LYS A 113 15.64 -16.78 -1.23
CA LYS A 113 16.71 -16.02 -0.57
C LYS A 113 16.14 -14.74 0.05
N VAL A 114 16.51 -14.50 1.31
CA VAL A 114 16.12 -13.31 2.07
C VAL A 114 17.37 -12.47 2.32
N TYR A 115 17.23 -11.16 2.14
CA TYR A 115 18.32 -10.20 2.18
C TYR A 115 18.00 -9.08 3.18
N ASN A 116 19.03 -8.62 3.88
CA ASN A 116 19.02 -7.30 4.50
C ASN A 116 19.39 -6.28 3.42
N TYR A 117 18.66 -5.19 3.33
CA TYR A 117 18.94 -4.14 2.36
C TYR A 117 18.53 -2.76 2.88
N THR A 118 19.02 -1.72 2.22
CA THR A 118 18.59 -0.34 2.39
C THR A 118 18.23 0.22 1.03
N PHE A 119 17.28 1.16 0.97
CA PHE A 119 16.94 1.78 -0.31
C PHE A 119 18.02 2.75 -0.77
N LYS A 120 18.36 2.73 -2.06
CA LYS A 120 19.39 3.64 -2.63
C LYS A 120 19.04 5.12 -2.41
N LYS A 121 17.76 5.46 -2.59
CA LYS A 121 17.23 6.82 -2.40
C LYS A 121 16.98 7.18 -0.93
N ASP A 122 17.10 6.23 0.00
CA ASP A 122 16.99 6.50 1.42
C ASP A 122 18.33 7.02 1.96
N THR A 123 18.31 8.25 2.45
CA THR A 123 19.46 8.95 3.03
C THR A 123 19.71 8.55 4.47
N THR A 124 18.69 8.10 5.21
CA THR A 124 18.82 7.65 6.61
C THR A 124 19.31 6.20 6.71
N LYS A 125 19.35 5.48 5.57
CA LYS A 125 19.80 4.09 5.46
C LYS A 125 19.02 3.16 6.39
N THR A 126 17.71 3.32 6.41
CA THR A 126 16.80 2.48 7.18
C THR A 126 16.97 1.00 6.79
N PRO A 127 17.30 0.12 7.73
CA PRO A 127 17.42 -1.30 7.46
C PRO A 127 16.06 -1.94 7.13
N HIS A 128 16.04 -2.76 6.09
CA HIS A 128 14.89 -3.57 5.70
C HIS A 128 15.30 -5.03 5.49
N VAL A 129 14.32 -5.93 5.65
CA VAL A 129 14.45 -7.35 5.35
C VAL A 129 13.45 -7.68 4.25
N GLY A 130 13.89 -8.39 3.22
CA GLY A 130 12.98 -8.80 2.15
C GLY A 130 13.66 -9.63 1.09
N VAL A 131 13.03 -9.66 -0.09
CA VAL A 131 13.47 -10.45 -1.23
C VAL A 131 13.83 -9.54 -2.39
N ILE A 132 14.73 -10.01 -3.26
CA ILE A 132 15.06 -9.33 -4.51
C ILE A 132 14.14 -9.89 -5.61
N ALA A 133 13.42 -9.02 -6.31
CA ALA A 133 12.43 -9.42 -7.31
C ALA A 133 12.97 -10.36 -8.39
N GLN A 134 14.21 -10.15 -8.84
CA GLN A 134 14.86 -10.98 -9.86
C GLN A 134 15.16 -12.40 -9.38
N ASP A 135 15.53 -12.57 -8.11
CA ASP A 135 15.73 -13.89 -7.52
C ASP A 135 14.40 -14.54 -7.20
N LEU A 136 13.42 -13.75 -6.71
CA LEU A 136 12.06 -14.22 -6.48
C LEU A 136 11.45 -14.78 -7.77
N GLN A 137 11.64 -14.12 -8.91
CA GLN A 137 11.09 -14.54 -10.19
C GLN A 137 11.53 -15.95 -10.62
N LYS A 138 12.73 -16.38 -10.22
CA LYS A 138 13.24 -17.73 -10.50
C LYS A 138 12.50 -18.81 -9.68
N VAL A 139 11.99 -18.43 -8.51
CA VAL A 139 11.30 -19.34 -7.58
C VAL A 139 9.78 -19.28 -7.78
N PHE A 140 9.23 -18.06 -7.82
CA PHE A 140 7.83 -17.70 -8.00
C PHE A 140 7.68 -16.72 -9.18
N PRO A 141 7.63 -17.20 -10.43
CA PRO A 141 7.57 -16.32 -11.60
C PRO A 141 6.30 -15.46 -11.62
N ASP A 142 5.15 -16.02 -11.25
CA ASP A 142 3.85 -15.32 -11.24
C ASP A 142 3.72 -14.28 -10.12
N ALA A 143 4.61 -14.34 -9.12
CA ALA A 143 4.68 -13.36 -8.05
C ALA A 143 5.36 -12.06 -8.49
N VAL A 144 5.97 -12.01 -9.67
CA VAL A 144 6.76 -10.87 -10.13
C VAL A 144 6.14 -10.26 -11.38
N LYS A 145 5.96 -8.94 -11.37
CA LYS A 145 5.44 -8.17 -12.51
C LYS A 145 6.38 -7.04 -12.87
N LYS A 146 6.40 -6.67 -14.15
CA LYS A 146 7.13 -5.50 -14.62
C LYS A 146 6.22 -4.27 -14.54
N GLY A 147 6.63 -3.26 -13.79
CA GLY A 147 5.95 -1.97 -13.71
C GLY A 147 6.19 -1.09 -14.93
N ALA A 148 5.46 0.02 -15.01
CA ALA A 148 5.49 0.95 -16.15
C ALA A 148 6.89 1.53 -16.44
N GLU A 149 7.68 1.79 -15.40
CA GLU A 149 9.05 2.30 -15.52
C GLU A 149 10.12 1.20 -15.68
N GLY A 150 9.70 -0.03 -15.93
CA GLY A 150 10.59 -1.17 -16.16
C GLY A 150 11.16 -1.84 -14.91
N PHE A 151 10.93 -1.28 -13.72
CA PHE A 151 11.24 -1.94 -12.44
C PHE A 151 10.30 -3.12 -12.17
N LEU A 152 10.84 -4.17 -11.56
CA LEU A 152 10.04 -5.31 -11.14
C LEU A 152 9.37 -5.02 -9.80
N THR A 153 8.09 -5.35 -9.69
CA THR A 153 7.31 -5.35 -8.46
C THR A 153 6.93 -6.78 -8.10
N ILE A 154 6.63 -7.01 -6.83
CA ILE A 154 6.32 -8.35 -6.31
C ILE A 154 4.94 -8.38 -5.65
N ARG A 155 4.34 -9.56 -5.66
CA ARG A 155 3.15 -9.95 -4.90
C ARG A 155 3.59 -10.89 -3.78
N MET A 156 3.28 -10.54 -2.54
CA MET A 156 3.75 -11.29 -1.37
C MET A 156 2.87 -12.51 -1.07
N GLU A 157 1.67 -12.55 -1.61
CA GLU A 157 0.64 -13.56 -1.33
C GLU A 157 1.11 -14.97 -1.70
N ASP A 158 1.76 -15.11 -2.87
CA ASP A 158 2.24 -16.42 -3.35
C ASP A 158 3.30 -17.01 -2.39
N MET A 159 4.21 -16.17 -1.89
CA MET A 159 5.19 -16.56 -0.87
C MET A 159 4.52 -16.90 0.46
N PHE A 160 3.54 -16.10 0.88
CA PHE A 160 2.84 -16.28 2.14
C PHE A 160 2.08 -17.61 2.17
N TYR A 161 1.31 -17.93 1.13
CA TYR A 161 0.60 -19.20 1.06
C TYR A 161 1.54 -20.40 0.86
N ALA A 162 2.68 -20.21 0.19
CA ALA A 162 3.71 -21.24 0.11
C ALA A 162 4.34 -21.53 1.50
N MET A 163 4.54 -20.51 2.32
CA MET A 163 5.00 -20.66 3.70
C MET A 163 4.00 -21.45 4.54
N ILE A 164 2.70 -21.19 4.40
CA ILE A 164 1.65 -21.97 5.07
C ILE A 164 1.71 -23.44 4.67
N ASN A 165 1.81 -23.74 3.37
CA ASN A 165 1.94 -25.11 2.87
C ASN A 165 3.21 -25.78 3.37
N ALA A 166 4.34 -25.05 3.39
CA ALA A 166 5.61 -25.55 3.90
C ALA A 166 5.53 -25.98 5.37
N ILE A 167 4.80 -25.22 6.20
CA ILE A 167 4.57 -25.57 7.61
C ILE A 167 3.74 -26.85 7.72
N LYS A 168 2.66 -26.98 6.93
CA LYS A 168 1.84 -28.21 6.90
C LYS A 168 2.65 -29.43 6.47
N GLU A 169 3.48 -29.30 5.43
CA GLU A 169 4.37 -30.37 4.99
C GLU A 169 5.41 -30.75 6.06
N LEU A 170 5.93 -29.75 6.78
CA LEU A 170 6.90 -29.98 7.85
C LEU A 170 6.26 -30.73 9.02
N ASP A 171 5.04 -30.38 9.42
CA ASP A 171 4.27 -31.07 10.46
C ASP A 171 4.02 -32.54 10.11
N LEU A 172 3.62 -32.83 8.87
CA LEU A 172 3.45 -34.21 8.39
C LEU A 172 4.77 -35.01 8.44
N LYS A 173 5.88 -34.40 8.05
CA LYS A 173 7.20 -35.03 8.14
C LYS A 173 7.63 -35.27 9.58
N TYR A 174 7.32 -34.33 10.48
CA TYR A 174 7.61 -34.44 11.91
C TYR A 174 6.85 -35.61 12.54
N GLN A 175 5.53 -35.70 12.34
CA GLN A 175 4.70 -36.80 12.86
C GLN A 175 5.16 -38.17 12.34
N ALA A 176 5.54 -38.25 11.06
CA ALA A 176 6.07 -39.48 10.48
C ALA A 176 7.42 -39.89 11.12
N GLN A 177 8.28 -38.92 11.42
CA GLN A 177 9.55 -39.18 12.11
C GLN A 177 9.32 -39.60 13.58
N GLU A 178 8.44 -38.91 14.30
CA GLU A 178 8.08 -39.25 15.68
C GLU A 178 7.54 -40.68 15.78
N LYS A 179 6.63 -41.07 14.90
CA LYS A 179 6.13 -42.46 14.83
C LYS A 179 7.26 -43.45 14.61
N ARG A 180 8.17 -43.17 13.68
CA ARG A 180 9.31 -44.05 13.40
C ARG A 180 10.25 -44.18 14.60
N ILE A 181 10.50 -43.09 15.32
CA ILE A 181 11.30 -43.10 16.55
C ILE A 181 10.63 -43.99 17.60
N ASN A 182 9.35 -43.79 17.88
CA ASN A 182 8.59 -44.60 18.83
C ASN A 182 8.60 -46.10 18.48
N ASP A 183 8.47 -46.44 17.20
CA ASP A 183 8.51 -47.83 16.75
C ASP A 183 9.92 -48.45 16.89
N LEU A 184 10.98 -47.67 16.64
CA LEU A 184 12.36 -48.10 16.83
C LEU A 184 12.69 -48.27 18.32
N GLU A 185 12.28 -47.35 19.18
CA GLU A 185 12.46 -47.46 20.64
C GLU A 185 11.80 -48.71 21.20
N LYS A 186 10.56 -49.01 20.79
CA LYS A 186 9.87 -50.26 21.16
C LYS A 186 10.62 -51.51 20.70
N ARG A 187 11.26 -51.47 19.52
CA ARG A 187 12.06 -52.59 19.03
C ARG A 187 13.35 -52.76 19.83
N ILE A 188 14.02 -51.66 20.17
CA ILE A 188 15.22 -51.68 21.01
C ILE A 188 14.91 -52.29 22.38
N GLN A 189 13.86 -51.81 23.06
CA GLN A 189 13.43 -52.36 24.35
C GLN A 189 13.16 -53.87 24.29
N LYS A 190 12.50 -54.34 23.22
CA LYS A 190 12.25 -55.78 23.00
C LYS A 190 13.53 -56.59 22.77
N LEU A 191 14.55 -56.01 22.14
CA LEU A 191 15.82 -56.68 21.90
C LEU A 191 16.67 -56.72 23.18
N GLU A 192 16.73 -55.61 23.91
CA GLU A 192 17.42 -55.53 25.21
C GLU A 192 16.84 -56.53 26.22
N ALA A 193 15.52 -56.68 26.26
CA ALA A 193 14.84 -57.66 27.11
C ALA A 193 15.13 -59.13 26.73
N LYS A 194 15.63 -59.41 25.53
CA LYS A 194 16.02 -60.77 25.10
C LYS A 194 17.48 -61.11 25.37
N ILE A 195 18.30 -60.09 25.61
CA ILE A 195 19.74 -60.24 25.88
C ILE A 195 19.98 -60.37 27.40
N LYS A 196 18.99 -59.97 28.21
CA LYS A 196 18.98 -60.09 29.67
C LYS A 196 18.36 -61.41 30.11
#